data_AF-A0A972I7N2-F1
#
_entry.id   AF-A0A972I7N2-F1
#
_cell.length_a   1.000
_cell.length_b   1.000
_cell.length_c   1.000
_cell.angle_alpha   90.00
_cell.angle_beta   90.00
_cell.angle_gamma   90.00
#
_symmetry.space_group_name_H-M   'P 1'
#
loop_
_entity.id
_entity.type
_entity.pdbx_description
1 polymer ?
#
loop_
_entity_poly.entity_id
_entity_poly.type
_entity_poly.pdbx_seq_one_letter_code
_entity_poly.pdbx_strand_id
1 'polypeptide(L)'
;MNNLEIDFDRLLQKAETERRQLGAVRDEVVQELYREAQRIAGKVVKKQGNKRDLDRTIDNIVTSKIFGYPLMLALLSFIFWLTISGANLPSALLADLLFGFQHRLTAFFQWVGAPGWLHGVLVLGLYRGLAWVVSVMLPPMAIFFPLFTFLEDLGYLPRVAFNLDHLFKKAGAHGKQILTMCMGFGCNAAGIIACRIIESPRERLIAILTNNFVPCNGRFPTMITMAAVFLGILAKDYNSFAASALVAGVVVLGVLVTLAVSWALSKTLLKGVPSTFTLELPPYRIPKIGPLLIRSVLDRTLFVLMRAVVVAAPAGAITWILANLRVGDLSILAHLAGWLQGFGHAIGLDGFIVLAFILGLPANEIVIPILIMSYLAQGMIMELDSIDALRELLVKNGWTWLTVLNMMLFSLLHFPCATTLLTIGKETQSPKWTVLAALIPTGIGVMVCFGITQIVRALGLV
;
A
#
# COMPACT_ATOMS: atom_id res chain seq x y z
N MET A 1 61.35 15.97 21.38
CA MET A 1 60.13 15.95 22.22
C MET A 1 60.50 16.60 23.53
N ASN A 2 59.88 17.74 23.81
CA ASN A 2 60.28 18.65 24.89
C ASN A 2 59.92 18.03 26.24
N ASN A 3 60.72 18.31 27.29
CA ASN A 3 60.45 17.86 28.66
C ASN A 3 59.01 18.15 29.15
N LEU A 4 58.34 19.15 28.56
CA LEU A 4 56.93 19.47 28.79
C LEU A 4 55.94 18.41 28.27
N GLU A 5 56.21 17.75 27.15
CA GLU A 5 55.35 16.67 26.63
C GLU A 5 55.41 15.44 27.53
N ILE A 6 56.61 15.11 28.01
CA ILE A 6 56.83 13.96 28.90
C ILE A 6 56.14 14.19 30.25
N ASP A 7 56.20 15.41 30.79
CA ASP A 7 55.56 15.74 32.07
C ASP A 7 54.02 15.81 31.93
N PHE A 8 53.52 16.28 30.78
CA PHE A 8 52.10 16.27 30.46
C PHE A 8 51.54 14.85 30.33
N ASP A 9 52.21 13.96 29.59
CA ASP A 9 51.82 12.55 29.46
C ASP A 9 51.83 11.82 30.81
N ARG A 10 52.79 12.17 31.68
CA ARG A 10 52.89 11.62 33.04
C ARG A 10 51.76 12.10 33.94
N LEU A 11 51.37 13.38 33.84
CA LEU A 11 50.19 13.93 34.52
C LEU A 11 48.89 13.30 33.99
N LEU A 12 48.80 13.06 32.68
CA LEU A 12 47.64 12.43 32.05
C LEU A 12 47.47 10.97 32.51
N GLN A 13 48.56 10.20 32.55
CA GLN A 13 48.55 8.85 33.11
C GLN A 13 48.16 8.83 34.59
N LYS A 14 48.65 9.80 35.37
CA LYS A 14 48.30 9.92 36.79
C LYS A 14 46.82 10.23 36.97
N ALA A 15 46.28 11.16 36.18
CA ALA A 15 44.85 11.50 36.16
C ALA A 15 43.97 10.33 35.69
N GLU A 16 44.40 9.54 34.70
CA GLU A 16 43.69 8.33 34.27
C GLU A 16 43.71 7.23 35.33
N THR A 17 44.81 7.11 36.07
CA THR A 17 44.96 6.13 37.16
C THR A 17 44.06 6.51 38.34
N GLU A 18 44.04 7.77 38.75
CA GLU A 18 43.12 8.26 39.79
C GLU A 18 41.65 8.20 39.34
N ARG A 19 41.35 8.52 38.07
CA ARG A 19 40.01 8.35 37.49
C ARG A 19 39.55 6.89 37.48
N ARG A 20 40.46 5.93 37.24
CA ARG A 20 40.16 4.49 37.34
C ARG A 20 39.94 4.05 38.79
N GLN A 21 40.67 4.61 39.75
CA GLN A 21 40.45 4.36 41.18
C GLN A 21 39.12 4.97 41.69
N LEU A 22 38.74 6.15 41.20
CA LEU A 22 37.47 6.82 41.53
C LEU A 22 36.25 6.26 40.77
N GLY A 23 36.46 5.40 39.76
CA GLY A 23 35.41 4.85 38.91
C GLY A 23 34.32 4.10 39.68
N ALA A 24 34.68 3.40 40.76
CA ALA A 24 33.74 2.73 41.65
C ALA A 24 32.93 3.71 42.52
N VAL A 25 33.56 4.80 42.99
CA VAL A 25 32.92 5.79 43.87
C VAL A 25 31.81 6.53 43.14
N ARG A 26 32.00 6.87 41.86
CA ARG A 26 30.95 7.55 41.08
C ARG A 26 29.74 6.64 40.88
N ASP A 27 29.96 5.38 40.55
CA ASP A 27 28.88 4.42 40.32
C ASP A 27 28.17 4.04 41.63
N GLU A 28 28.90 3.97 42.75
CA GLU A 28 28.34 3.80 44.10
C GLU A 28 27.50 5.01 44.52
N VAL A 29 27.98 6.25 44.32
CA VAL A 29 27.23 7.47 44.61
C VAL A 29 25.94 7.53 43.79
N VAL A 30 26.00 7.18 42.50
CA VAL A 30 24.81 7.09 41.64
C VAL A 30 23.86 6.01 42.15
N GLN A 31 24.35 4.82 42.49
CA GLN A 31 23.52 3.76 43.06
C GLN A 31 22.83 4.20 44.36
N GLU A 32 23.53 4.90 45.24
CA GLU A 32 22.99 5.32 46.53
C GLU A 32 21.95 6.45 46.35
N LEU A 33 22.17 7.37 45.40
CA LEU A 33 21.15 8.35 45.00
C LEU A 33 19.87 7.68 44.48
N TYR A 34 19.99 6.65 43.64
CA TYR A 34 18.84 5.89 43.17
C TYR A 34 18.15 5.09 44.29
N ARG A 35 18.92 4.50 45.22
CA ARG A 35 18.37 3.82 46.40
C ARG A 35 17.60 4.77 47.30
N GLU A 36 18.14 5.95 47.58
CA GLU A 36 17.46 6.90 48.45
C GLU A 36 16.22 7.48 47.77
N ALA A 37 16.28 7.75 46.46
CA ALA A 37 15.11 8.11 45.66
C ALA A 37 14.03 7.01 45.72
N GLN A 38 14.41 5.74 45.61
CA GLN A 38 13.48 4.60 45.71
C GLN A 38 12.92 4.44 47.12
N ARG A 39 13.72 4.70 48.17
CA ARG A 39 13.28 4.65 49.57
C ARG A 39 12.29 5.76 49.88
N ILE A 40 12.54 6.98 49.39
CA ILE A 40 11.61 8.10 49.49
C ILE A 40 10.33 7.77 48.72
N ALA A 41 10.43 7.36 47.46
CA ALA A 41 9.28 6.97 46.65
C ALA A 41 8.42 5.88 47.31
N GLY A 42 9.04 4.86 47.92
CA GLY A 42 8.33 3.80 48.65
C GLY A 42 7.54 4.29 49.88
N LYS A 43 7.94 5.42 50.48
CA LYS A 43 7.25 6.02 51.64
C LYS A 43 6.08 6.91 51.24
N VAL A 44 6.17 7.63 50.13
CA VAL A 44 5.14 8.59 49.68
C VAL A 44 4.20 8.03 48.61
N VAL A 45 4.65 7.07 47.80
CA VAL A 45 3.83 6.52 46.71
C VAL A 45 3.06 5.31 47.22
N LYS A 46 1.78 5.52 47.57
CA LYS A 46 0.80 4.43 47.62
C LYS A 46 0.46 4.01 46.19
N LYS A 47 0.91 2.84 45.76
CA LYS A 47 0.40 2.21 44.52
C LYS A 47 -1.09 1.92 44.71
N GLN A 48 -1.95 2.77 44.14
CA GLN A 48 -3.37 2.45 44.03
C GLN A 48 -3.52 1.16 43.22
N GLY A 49 -4.30 0.23 43.78
CA GLY A 49 -4.26 -1.19 43.44
C GLY A 49 -4.54 -1.54 41.98
N ASN A 50 -3.98 -2.70 41.60
CA ASN A 50 -4.55 -3.74 40.75
C ASN A 50 -5.56 -3.35 39.64
N LYS A 51 -5.39 -2.20 38.97
CA LYS A 51 -5.87 -2.07 37.59
C LYS A 51 -5.05 -3.08 36.80
N ARG A 52 -5.67 -4.25 36.68
CA ARG A 52 -5.12 -5.54 36.28
C ARG A 52 -3.90 -5.41 35.37
N ASP A 53 -2.96 -6.30 35.60
CA ASP A 53 -1.98 -6.80 34.63
C ASP A 53 -2.60 -7.24 33.28
N LEU A 54 -3.87 -6.95 32.95
CA LEU A 54 -4.45 -7.16 31.63
C LEU A 54 -3.64 -6.43 30.56
N ASP A 55 -3.30 -5.15 30.76
CA ASP A 55 -2.49 -4.38 29.82
C ASP A 55 -1.12 -5.07 29.64
N ARG A 56 -0.48 -5.49 30.74
CA ARG A 56 0.79 -6.23 30.71
C ARG A 56 0.69 -7.62 30.09
N THR A 57 -0.41 -8.32 30.30
CA THR A 57 -0.65 -9.67 29.78
C THR A 57 -0.92 -9.61 28.28
N ILE A 58 -1.73 -8.64 27.85
CA ILE A 58 -1.99 -8.33 26.45
C ILE A 58 -0.69 -7.88 25.78
N ASP A 59 0.05 -6.94 26.38
CA ASP A 59 1.35 -6.51 25.87
C ASP A 59 2.30 -7.71 25.76
N ASN A 60 2.42 -8.58 26.78
CA ASN A 60 3.29 -9.77 26.72
C ASN A 60 2.96 -10.70 25.55
N ILE A 61 1.67 -10.86 25.20
CA ILE A 61 1.26 -11.67 24.05
C ILE A 61 1.54 -10.93 22.74
N VAL A 62 1.09 -9.68 22.65
CA VAL A 62 1.18 -8.85 21.45
C VAL A 62 2.63 -8.52 21.10
N THR A 63 3.49 -8.30 22.09
CA THR A 63 4.91 -7.97 21.90
C THR A 63 5.83 -9.19 21.93
N SER A 64 5.29 -10.40 22.06
CA SER A 64 6.12 -11.60 22.00
C SER A 64 6.73 -11.77 20.62
N LYS A 65 7.99 -12.23 20.56
CA LYS A 65 8.68 -12.47 19.28
C LYS A 65 8.03 -13.56 18.43
N ILE A 66 7.32 -14.50 19.06
CA ILE A 66 6.73 -15.67 18.40
C ILE A 66 5.26 -15.44 18.07
N PHE A 67 4.44 -14.94 19.02
CA PHE A 67 3.01 -14.73 18.78
C PHE A 67 2.68 -13.34 18.23
N GLY A 68 3.57 -12.34 18.38
CA GLY A 68 3.32 -10.98 17.91
C GLY A 68 3.11 -10.87 16.39
N TYR A 69 3.97 -11.52 15.58
CA TYR A 69 3.84 -11.46 14.12
C TYR A 69 2.62 -12.25 13.59
N PRO A 70 2.36 -13.51 14.01
CA PRO A 70 1.16 -14.24 13.61
C PRO A 70 -0.12 -13.54 14.03
N LEU A 71 -0.18 -13.01 15.26
CA LEU A 71 -1.35 -12.28 15.76
C LEU A 71 -1.61 -11.02 14.94
N MET A 72 -0.56 -10.29 14.58
CA MET A 72 -0.66 -9.11 13.71
C MET A 72 -1.18 -9.48 12.31
N LEU A 73 -0.62 -10.51 11.67
CA LEU A 73 -1.09 -10.97 10.37
C LEU A 73 -2.54 -11.48 10.43
N ALA A 74 -2.91 -12.19 11.49
CA ALA A 74 -4.26 -12.69 11.69
C ALA A 74 -5.26 -11.54 11.88
N LEU A 75 -4.95 -10.55 12.71
CA LEU A 75 -5.81 -9.38 12.92
C LEU A 75 -5.96 -8.58 11.63
N LEU A 76 -4.85 -8.30 10.93
CA LEU A 76 -4.89 -7.55 9.68
C LEU A 76 -5.70 -8.31 8.61
N SER A 77 -5.53 -9.63 8.51
CA SER A 77 -6.32 -10.50 7.61
C SER A 77 -7.80 -10.47 7.96
N PHE A 78 -8.14 -10.49 9.26
CA PHE A 78 -9.52 -10.38 9.72
C PHE A 78 -10.17 -9.04 9.33
N ILE A 79 -9.44 -7.93 9.47
CA ILE A 79 -9.93 -6.61 9.04
C ILE A 79 -10.14 -6.57 7.53
N PHE A 80 -9.22 -7.11 6.73
CA PHE A 80 -9.40 -7.16 5.28
C PHE A 80 -10.58 -8.01 4.89
N TRP A 81 -10.72 -9.19 5.50
CA TRP A 81 -11.86 -10.06 5.25
C TRP A 81 -13.18 -9.37 5.58
N LEU A 82 -13.26 -8.69 6.72
CA LEU A 82 -14.43 -7.91 7.14
C LEU A 82 -14.69 -6.73 6.19
N THR A 83 -13.64 -6.05 5.75
CA THR A 83 -13.73 -4.91 4.84
C THR A 83 -14.23 -5.34 3.46
N ILE A 84 -13.63 -6.36 2.86
CA ILE A 84 -13.97 -6.85 1.52
C ILE A 84 -15.37 -7.45 1.54
N SER A 85 -15.63 -8.40 2.44
CA SER A 85 -16.93 -9.06 2.51
C SER A 85 -18.05 -8.08 2.89
N GLY A 86 -17.77 -7.15 3.80
CA GLY A 86 -18.72 -6.12 4.23
C GLY A 86 -18.98 -5.03 3.18
N ALA A 87 -18.03 -4.77 2.28
CA ALA A 87 -18.18 -3.77 1.22
C ALA A 87 -18.96 -4.27 0.00
N ASN A 88 -18.98 -5.57 -0.26
CA ASN A 88 -19.62 -6.14 -1.46
C ASN A 88 -21.09 -5.68 -1.62
N LEU A 89 -21.88 -5.74 -0.55
CA LEU A 89 -23.30 -5.33 -0.59
C LEU A 89 -23.47 -3.81 -0.81
N PRO A 90 -22.85 -2.92 -0.01
CA PRO A 90 -22.87 -1.48 -0.29
C PRO A 90 -22.36 -1.09 -1.69
N SER A 91 -21.30 -1.74 -2.17
CA SER A 91 -20.74 -1.49 -3.51
C SER A 91 -21.72 -1.86 -4.60
N ALA A 92 -22.41 -3.00 -4.49
CA ALA A 92 -23.46 -3.41 -5.44
C ALA A 92 -24.63 -2.41 -5.45
N LEU A 93 -25.15 -2.03 -4.28
CA LEU A 93 -26.25 -1.06 -4.18
C LEU A 93 -25.87 0.31 -4.77
N LEU A 94 -24.63 0.76 -4.55
CA LEU A 94 -24.13 2.02 -5.10
C LEU A 94 -23.91 1.92 -6.62
N ALA A 95 -23.41 0.78 -7.11
CA ALA A 95 -23.29 0.50 -8.54
C ALA A 95 -24.66 0.52 -9.23
N ASP A 96 -25.66 -0.18 -8.69
CA ASP A 96 -27.02 -0.21 -9.24
C ASP A 96 -27.64 1.19 -9.30
N LEU A 97 -27.45 1.99 -8.25
CA LEU A 97 -27.93 3.38 -8.22
C LEU A 97 -27.25 4.25 -9.28
N LEU A 98 -25.91 4.21 -9.37
CA LEU A 98 -25.13 5.06 -10.27
C LEU A 98 -25.29 4.63 -11.74
N PHE A 99 -25.25 3.32 -12.04
CA PHE A 99 -25.51 2.81 -13.38
C PHE A 99 -26.99 2.93 -13.75
N GLY A 100 -27.91 2.83 -12.80
CA GLY A 100 -29.33 3.17 -12.98
C GLY A 100 -29.52 4.62 -13.47
N PHE A 101 -28.78 5.56 -12.88
CA PHE A 101 -28.79 6.96 -13.32
C PHE A 101 -28.16 7.16 -14.71
N GLN A 102 -27.18 6.32 -15.10
CA GLN A 102 -26.60 6.33 -16.45
C GLN A 102 -27.67 6.13 -17.54
N HIS A 103 -28.66 5.25 -17.30
CA HIS A 103 -29.75 5.00 -18.26
C HIS A 103 -30.64 6.24 -18.45
N ARG A 104 -30.94 6.97 -17.36
CA ARG A 104 -31.69 8.23 -17.44
C ARG A 104 -30.92 9.31 -18.18
N LEU A 105 -29.61 9.40 -17.93
CA LEU A 105 -28.75 10.34 -18.65
C LEU A 105 -28.67 10.00 -20.15
N THR A 106 -28.62 8.71 -20.48
CA THR A 106 -28.65 8.25 -21.88
C THR A 106 -29.96 8.61 -22.57
N ALA A 107 -31.11 8.39 -21.91
CA ALA A 107 -32.42 8.78 -22.44
C ALA A 107 -32.52 10.30 -22.64
N PHE A 108 -31.96 11.10 -21.72
CA PHE A 108 -31.91 12.56 -21.86
C PHE A 108 -31.09 13.01 -23.08
N PHE A 109 -29.89 12.46 -23.28
CA PHE A 109 -29.07 12.79 -24.45
C PHE A 109 -29.72 12.37 -25.77
N GLN A 110 -30.43 11.24 -25.77
CA GLN A 110 -31.22 10.78 -26.92
C GLN A 110 -32.41 11.71 -27.19
N TRP A 111 -33.11 12.17 -26.15
CA TRP A 111 -34.22 13.12 -26.28
C TRP A 111 -33.79 14.47 -26.84
N VAL A 112 -32.61 14.97 -26.43
CA VAL A 112 -32.02 16.22 -26.95
C VAL A 112 -31.47 16.05 -28.38
N GLY A 113 -31.40 14.83 -28.91
CA GLY A 113 -30.82 14.56 -30.22
C GLY A 113 -29.30 14.78 -30.27
N ALA A 114 -28.61 14.58 -29.15
CA ALA A 114 -27.18 14.80 -29.07
C ALA A 114 -26.40 13.82 -29.99
N PRO A 115 -25.31 14.25 -30.63
CA PRO A 115 -24.47 13.37 -31.44
C PRO A 115 -23.92 12.18 -30.65
N GLY A 116 -23.84 11.00 -31.27
CA GLY A 116 -23.38 9.77 -30.61
C GLY A 116 -21.98 9.86 -30.00
N TRP A 117 -21.08 10.66 -30.59
CA TRP A 117 -19.75 10.88 -30.01
C TRP A 117 -19.80 11.68 -28.70
N LEU A 118 -20.73 12.63 -28.57
CA LEU A 118 -20.88 13.48 -27.38
C LEU A 118 -21.47 12.66 -26.23
N HIS A 119 -22.52 11.88 -26.52
CA HIS A 119 -23.09 10.91 -25.58
C HIS A 119 -22.03 9.88 -25.15
N GLY A 120 -21.27 9.34 -26.09
CA GLY A 120 -20.22 8.37 -25.84
C GLY A 120 -19.14 8.88 -24.88
N VAL A 121 -18.53 10.04 -25.18
CA VAL A 121 -17.45 10.60 -24.34
C VAL A 121 -17.97 10.97 -22.95
N LEU A 122 -19.13 11.63 -22.85
CA LEU A 122 -19.62 12.15 -21.57
C LEU A 122 -20.29 11.09 -20.70
N VAL A 123 -21.11 10.20 -21.30
CA VAL A 123 -21.90 9.22 -20.54
C VAL A 123 -21.15 7.90 -20.43
N LEU A 124 -20.73 7.33 -21.57
CA LEU A 124 -20.09 6.00 -21.60
C LEU A 124 -18.60 6.03 -21.21
N GLY A 125 -17.93 7.17 -21.36
CA GLY A 125 -16.56 7.41 -20.91
C GLY A 125 -16.48 8.05 -19.53
N LEU A 126 -16.79 9.35 -19.45
CA LEU A 126 -16.59 10.17 -18.26
C LEU A 126 -17.46 9.71 -17.08
N TYR A 127 -18.77 9.68 -17.25
CA TYR A 127 -19.69 9.30 -16.17
C TYR A 127 -19.53 7.84 -15.76
N ARG A 128 -19.48 6.90 -16.71
CA ARG A 128 -19.32 5.48 -16.42
C ARG A 128 -18.00 5.18 -15.70
N GLY A 129 -16.89 5.79 -16.14
CA GLY A 129 -15.59 5.64 -15.48
C GLY A 129 -15.59 6.20 -14.05
N LEU A 130 -16.20 7.37 -13.85
CA LEU A 130 -16.38 7.95 -12.51
C LEU A 130 -17.25 7.06 -11.63
N ALA A 131 -18.41 6.62 -12.14
CA ALA A 131 -19.34 5.77 -11.41
C ALA A 131 -18.69 4.48 -10.96
N TRP A 132 -17.89 3.84 -11.83
CA TRP A 132 -17.13 2.63 -11.51
C TRP A 132 -16.14 2.83 -10.36
N VAL A 133 -15.31 3.88 -10.43
CA VAL A 133 -14.33 4.16 -9.39
C VAL A 133 -15.03 4.45 -8.06
N VAL A 134 -16.10 5.24 -8.08
CA VAL A 134 -16.86 5.57 -6.87
C VAL A 134 -17.54 4.33 -6.29
N SER A 135 -18.17 3.48 -7.10
CA SER A 135 -18.87 2.29 -6.60
C SER A 135 -17.95 1.25 -5.99
N VAL A 136 -16.76 1.05 -6.58
CA VAL A 136 -15.81 0.03 -6.14
C VAL A 136 -14.94 0.51 -4.98
N MET A 137 -14.47 1.76 -5.00
CA MET A 137 -13.47 2.26 -4.04
C MET A 137 -14.09 2.79 -2.73
N LEU A 138 -15.25 3.45 -2.79
CA LEU A 138 -15.81 4.19 -1.64
C LEU A 138 -16.20 3.26 -0.47
N PRO A 139 -16.98 2.18 -0.66
CA PRO A 139 -17.47 1.40 0.47
C PRO A 139 -16.38 0.65 1.27
N PRO A 140 -15.40 -0.01 0.62
CA PRO A 140 -14.31 -0.63 1.37
C PRO A 140 -13.50 0.39 2.18
N MET A 141 -13.25 1.59 1.66
CA MET A 141 -12.57 2.64 2.42
C MET A 141 -13.37 3.14 3.61
N ALA A 142 -14.69 3.29 3.44
CA ALA A 142 -15.60 3.71 4.50
C ALA A 142 -15.67 2.70 5.66
N ILE A 143 -15.38 1.43 5.41
CA ILE A 143 -15.30 0.38 6.45
C ILE A 143 -13.88 0.29 7.03
N PHE A 144 -12.86 0.26 6.16
CA PHE A 144 -11.46 0.06 6.56
C PHE A 144 -10.94 1.16 7.47
N PHE A 145 -11.14 2.44 7.11
CA PHE A 145 -10.54 3.52 7.87
C PHE A 145 -11.11 3.65 9.29
N PRO A 146 -12.42 3.50 9.54
CA PRO A 146 -12.93 3.45 10.91
C PRO A 146 -12.38 2.28 11.73
N LEU A 147 -12.34 1.06 11.18
CA LEU A 147 -11.78 -0.10 11.87
C LEU A 147 -10.29 0.12 12.20
N PHE A 148 -9.53 0.68 11.27
CA PHE A 148 -8.12 0.97 11.48
C PHE A 148 -7.91 2.06 12.54
N THR A 149 -8.69 3.15 12.48
CA THR A 149 -8.63 4.23 13.47
C THR A 149 -9.01 3.73 14.86
N PHE A 150 -9.97 2.79 14.94
CA PHE A 150 -10.34 2.13 16.18
C PHE A 150 -9.17 1.36 16.79
N LEU A 151 -8.41 0.61 15.98
CA LEU A 151 -7.20 -0.09 16.45
C LEU A 151 -6.05 0.85 16.81
N GLU A 152 -5.96 2.00 16.12
CA GLU A 152 -5.01 3.07 16.43
C GLU A 152 -5.27 3.64 17.82
N ASP A 153 -6.51 4.06 18.09
CA ASP A 153 -6.91 4.67 19.35
C ASP A 153 -6.93 3.68 20.52
N LEU A 154 -7.24 2.40 20.25
CA LEU A 154 -7.08 1.32 21.24
C LEU A 154 -5.61 1.15 21.67
N GLY A 155 -4.66 1.61 20.87
CA GLY A 155 -3.23 1.49 21.16
C GLY A 155 -2.59 0.21 20.64
N TYR A 156 -3.30 -0.64 19.90
CA TYR A 156 -2.74 -1.87 19.33
C TYR A 156 -1.64 -1.60 18.28
N LEU A 157 -1.90 -0.67 17.36
CA LEU A 157 -0.96 -0.35 16.27
C LEU A 157 0.41 0.14 16.76
N PRO A 158 0.53 1.00 17.79
CA PRO A 158 1.81 1.32 18.43
C PRO A 158 2.63 0.10 18.89
N ARG A 159 1.99 -0.96 19.42
CA ARG A 159 2.72 -2.19 19.83
C ARG A 159 3.22 -2.98 18.63
N VAL A 160 2.39 -3.06 17.59
CA VAL A 160 2.81 -3.65 16.31
C VAL A 160 4.01 -2.90 15.74
N ALA A 161 4.04 -1.57 15.86
CA ALA A 161 5.17 -0.77 15.43
C ALA A 161 6.45 -1.08 16.22
N PHE A 162 6.32 -1.30 17.53
CA PHE A 162 7.44 -1.71 18.37
C PHE A 162 8.03 -3.07 17.94
N ASN A 163 7.20 -4.07 17.63
CA ASN A 163 7.67 -5.39 17.20
C ASN A 163 8.51 -5.36 15.92
N LEU A 164 8.14 -4.48 14.99
CA LEU A 164 8.75 -4.40 13.67
C LEU A 164 9.84 -3.34 13.56
N ASP A 165 10.02 -2.50 14.59
CA ASP A 165 11.02 -1.43 14.62
C ASP A 165 12.43 -1.93 14.28
N HIS A 166 12.82 -3.10 14.82
CA HIS A 166 14.14 -3.68 14.54
C HIS A 166 14.37 -3.97 13.05
N LEU A 167 13.35 -4.41 12.32
CA LEU A 167 13.45 -4.67 10.88
C LEU A 167 13.57 -3.36 10.09
N PHE A 168 12.77 -2.36 10.43
CA PHE A 168 12.82 -1.04 9.78
C PHE A 168 14.15 -0.32 10.06
N LYS A 169 14.65 -0.39 11.30
CA LYS A 169 15.94 0.18 11.68
C LYS A 169 17.10 -0.42 10.89
N LYS A 170 17.10 -1.75 10.67
CA LYS A 170 18.09 -2.41 9.80
C LYS A 170 18.01 -1.93 8.36
N ALA A 171 16.81 -1.62 7.87
CA ALA A 171 16.59 -1.05 6.55
C ALA A 171 16.92 0.47 6.48
N GLY A 172 17.34 1.11 7.57
CA GLY A 172 17.59 2.56 7.61
C GLY A 172 16.30 3.39 7.52
N ALA A 173 15.19 2.80 7.96
CA ALA A 173 13.86 3.40 8.05
C ALA A 173 13.44 3.57 9.53
N HIS A 174 12.35 4.32 9.75
CA HIS A 174 11.82 4.62 11.08
C HIS A 174 10.71 3.65 11.47
N GLY A 175 10.65 3.21 12.74
CA GLY A 175 9.61 2.28 13.23
C GLY A 175 8.18 2.74 12.96
N LYS A 176 7.90 4.05 13.06
CA LYS A 176 6.57 4.64 12.69
C LYS A 176 6.16 4.37 11.23
N GLN A 177 7.07 4.01 10.32
CA GLN A 177 6.75 3.70 8.93
C GLN A 177 5.72 2.57 8.81
N ILE A 178 5.73 1.60 9.72
CA ILE A 178 4.73 0.53 9.71
C ILE A 178 3.29 1.04 9.88
N LEU A 179 3.06 2.07 10.70
CA LEU A 179 1.73 2.64 10.89
C LEU A 179 1.23 3.23 9.57
N THR A 180 2.13 3.86 8.82
CA THR A 180 1.86 4.44 7.50
C THR A 180 1.62 3.37 6.43
N MET A 181 2.34 2.24 6.51
CA MET A 181 2.14 1.08 5.63
C MET A 181 0.80 0.39 5.92
N CYS A 182 0.47 0.22 7.19
CA CYS A 182 -0.80 -0.37 7.59
C CYS A 182 -2.00 0.46 7.08
N MET A 183 -1.88 1.79 7.10
CA MET A 183 -2.88 2.68 6.49
C MET A 183 -2.88 2.63 4.96
N GLY A 184 -1.72 2.37 4.35
CA GLY A 184 -1.52 2.17 2.91
C GLY A 184 -2.34 1.00 2.33
N PHE A 185 -2.52 -0.07 3.10
CA PHE A 185 -3.36 -1.20 2.66
C PHE A 185 -4.82 -0.80 2.38
N GLY A 186 -5.34 0.21 3.09
CA GLY A 186 -6.61 0.83 2.71
C GLY A 186 -6.42 1.67 1.45
N CYS A 187 -5.54 2.67 1.54
CA CYS A 187 -5.17 3.51 0.41
C CYS A 187 -3.78 4.09 0.58
N ASN A 188 -2.94 3.90 -0.44
CA ASN A 188 -1.58 4.46 -0.45
C ASN A 188 -1.58 5.98 -0.28
N ALA A 189 -2.55 6.70 -0.86
CA ALA A 189 -2.68 8.15 -0.65
C ALA A 189 -2.89 8.53 0.83
N ALA A 190 -3.72 7.77 1.55
CA ALA A 190 -3.94 7.98 2.97
C ALA A 190 -2.69 7.61 3.80
N GLY A 191 -2.02 6.52 3.43
CA GLY A 191 -0.73 6.10 4.01
C GLY A 191 0.36 7.17 3.87
N ILE A 192 0.45 7.83 2.72
CA ILE A 192 1.40 8.94 2.47
C ILE A 192 1.10 10.15 3.35
N ILE A 193 -0.18 10.51 3.54
CA ILE A 193 -0.56 11.60 4.46
C ILE A 193 -0.16 11.23 5.90
N ALA A 194 -0.31 9.96 6.29
CA ALA A 194 0.11 9.49 7.60
C ALA A 194 1.63 9.53 7.82
N CYS A 195 2.46 9.59 6.77
CA CYS A 195 3.91 9.76 6.91
C CYS A 195 4.30 11.05 7.65
N ARG A 196 3.38 12.01 7.86
CA ARG A 196 3.58 13.19 8.71
C ARG A 196 3.96 12.87 10.16
N ILE A 197 3.66 11.66 10.66
CA ILE A 197 4.07 11.23 12.00
C ILE A 197 5.58 11.00 12.13
N ILE A 198 6.29 10.86 11.00
CA ILE A 198 7.74 10.68 10.94
C ILE A 198 8.39 12.06 10.90
N GLU A 199 9.16 12.37 11.94
CA GLU A 199 9.74 13.70 12.16
C GLU A 199 10.94 13.95 11.24
N SER A 200 11.78 12.94 11.02
CA SER A 200 12.94 13.02 10.12
C SER A 200 12.50 13.19 8.66
N PRO A 201 12.83 14.29 7.98
CA PRO A 201 12.41 14.52 6.59
C PRO A 201 12.90 13.43 5.63
N ARG A 202 14.10 12.89 5.90
CA ARG A 202 14.71 11.81 5.13
C ARG A 202 13.92 10.52 5.26
N GLU A 203 13.67 10.07 6.49
CA GLU A 203 12.96 8.81 6.76
C GLU A 203 11.49 8.93 6.33
N ARG A 204 10.90 10.13 6.50
CA ARG A 204 9.56 10.45 5.97
C ARG A 204 9.51 10.25 4.46
N LEU A 205 10.52 10.74 3.72
CA LEU A 205 10.55 10.57 2.28
C LEU A 205 10.76 9.11 1.86
N ILE A 206 11.58 8.33 2.58
CA ILE A 206 11.69 6.88 2.36
C ILE A 206 10.31 6.21 2.54
N ALA A 207 9.61 6.55 3.62
CA ALA A 207 8.28 6.01 3.89
C ALA A 207 7.26 6.40 2.80
N ILE A 208 7.29 7.64 2.32
CA ILE A 208 6.41 8.12 1.22
C ILE A 208 6.67 7.33 -0.07
N LEU A 209 7.94 7.15 -0.46
CA LEU A 209 8.32 6.46 -1.70
C LEU A 209 8.07 4.95 -1.65
N THR A 210 8.18 4.34 -0.47
CA THR A 210 8.07 2.88 -0.31
C THR A 210 6.67 2.41 0.07
N ASN A 211 5.76 3.32 0.47
CA ASN A 211 4.37 2.99 0.77
C ASN A 211 3.66 2.30 -0.41
N ASN A 212 4.05 2.62 -1.66
CA ASN A 212 3.44 2.03 -2.86
C ASN A 212 3.58 0.50 -2.97
N PHE A 213 4.62 -0.09 -2.38
CA PHE A 213 4.83 -1.55 -2.41
C PHE A 213 3.86 -2.31 -1.50
N VAL A 214 3.07 -1.59 -0.70
CA VAL A 214 1.94 -2.14 0.03
C VAL A 214 0.75 -2.23 -0.92
N PRO A 215 0.13 -3.42 -1.10
CA PRO A 215 -1.08 -3.53 -1.91
C PRO A 215 -2.22 -2.79 -1.21
N CYS A 216 -2.76 -1.76 -1.87
CA CYS A 216 -3.93 -1.04 -1.40
C CYS A 216 -5.22 -1.73 -1.83
N ASN A 217 -6.38 -1.27 -1.32
CA ASN A 217 -7.69 -1.84 -1.63
C ASN A 217 -7.91 -2.10 -3.12
N GLY A 218 -7.61 -1.13 -4.00
CA GLY A 218 -7.78 -1.26 -5.45
C GLY A 218 -6.89 -2.33 -6.12
N ARG A 219 -5.86 -2.86 -5.45
CA ARG A 219 -4.99 -3.93 -5.97
C ARG A 219 -5.44 -5.33 -5.54
N PHE A 220 -6.13 -5.45 -4.40
CA PHE A 220 -6.57 -6.74 -3.88
C PHE A 220 -7.52 -7.51 -4.81
N PRO A 221 -8.56 -6.90 -5.43
CA PRO A 221 -9.43 -7.61 -6.37
C PRO A 221 -8.64 -8.25 -7.51
N THR A 222 -7.71 -7.51 -8.11
CA THR A 222 -6.84 -8.06 -9.17
C THR A 222 -6.01 -9.23 -8.65
N MET A 223 -5.40 -9.12 -7.47
CA MET A 223 -4.59 -10.20 -6.89
C MET A 223 -5.42 -11.45 -6.57
N ILE A 224 -6.63 -11.28 -6.04
CA ILE A 224 -7.54 -12.38 -5.70
C ILE A 224 -8.01 -13.08 -6.98
N THR A 225 -8.46 -12.32 -7.98
CA THR A 225 -8.93 -12.87 -9.25
C THR A 225 -7.80 -13.56 -10.00
N MET A 226 -6.60 -12.97 -10.06
CA MET A 226 -5.45 -13.60 -10.70
C MET A 226 -4.97 -14.84 -9.93
N ALA A 227 -5.03 -14.85 -8.59
CA ALA A 227 -4.74 -16.04 -7.80
C ALA A 227 -5.70 -17.19 -8.14
N ALA A 228 -7.00 -16.89 -8.29
CA ALA A 228 -8.00 -17.88 -8.69
C ALA A 228 -7.75 -18.42 -10.10
N VAL A 229 -7.45 -17.54 -11.07
CA VAL A 229 -7.12 -17.93 -12.45
C VAL A 229 -5.83 -18.77 -12.48
N PHE A 230 -4.79 -18.36 -11.75
CA PHE A 230 -3.51 -19.07 -11.67
C PHE A 230 -3.68 -20.50 -11.17
N LEU A 231 -4.43 -20.68 -10.08
CA LEU A 231 -4.73 -21.99 -9.54
C LEU A 231 -5.60 -22.81 -10.48
N GLY A 232 -6.59 -22.19 -11.14
CA GLY A 232 -7.40 -22.89 -12.14
C GLY A 232 -6.57 -23.43 -13.31
N ILE A 233 -5.52 -22.70 -13.73
CA ILE A 233 -4.60 -23.14 -14.79
C ILE A 233 -3.72 -24.31 -14.33
N LEU A 234 -3.22 -24.28 -13.08
CA LEU A 234 -2.27 -25.29 -12.57
C LEU A 234 -2.95 -26.52 -11.95
N ALA A 235 -4.12 -26.37 -11.35
CA ALA A 235 -4.85 -27.40 -10.63
C ALA A 235 -6.31 -27.44 -11.08
N LYS A 236 -6.85 -28.65 -11.31
CA LYS A 236 -8.25 -28.85 -11.69
C LYS A 236 -9.23 -28.48 -10.57
N ASP A 237 -8.80 -28.59 -9.31
CA ASP A 237 -9.65 -28.30 -8.14
C ASP A 237 -9.31 -26.94 -7.54
N TYR A 238 -10.32 -26.07 -7.47
CA TYR A 238 -10.20 -24.77 -6.81
C TYR A 238 -10.15 -24.94 -5.29
N ASN A 239 -8.99 -24.62 -4.70
CA ASN A 239 -8.85 -24.58 -3.25
C ASN A 239 -8.77 -23.13 -2.76
N SER A 240 -9.84 -22.64 -2.13
CA SER A 240 -9.93 -21.29 -1.55
C SER A 240 -8.81 -20.98 -0.56
N PHE A 241 -8.29 -22.01 0.14
CA PHE A 241 -7.16 -21.85 1.05
C PHE A 241 -5.86 -21.56 0.30
N ALA A 242 -5.62 -22.26 -0.82
CA ALA A 242 -4.44 -22.03 -1.66
C ALA A 242 -4.46 -20.62 -2.29
N ALA A 243 -5.63 -20.14 -2.74
CA ALA A 243 -5.77 -18.79 -3.28
C ALA A 243 -5.45 -17.73 -2.22
N SER A 244 -5.97 -17.91 -1.01
CA SER A 244 -5.70 -17.04 0.14
C SER A 244 -4.22 -17.04 0.53
N ALA A 245 -3.58 -18.22 0.53
CA ALA A 245 -2.15 -18.35 0.82
C ALA A 245 -1.28 -17.66 -0.23
N LEU A 246 -1.64 -17.75 -1.51
CA LEU A 246 -0.94 -17.07 -2.60
C LEU A 246 -1.02 -15.53 -2.44
N VAL A 247 -2.22 -15.00 -2.17
CA VAL A 247 -2.40 -13.56 -1.93
C VAL A 247 -1.62 -13.11 -0.69
N ALA A 248 -1.65 -13.89 0.40
CA ALA A 248 -0.84 -13.61 1.59
C ALA A 248 0.66 -13.61 1.28
N GLY A 249 1.13 -14.54 0.45
CA GLY A 249 2.51 -14.59 -0.03
C GLY A 249 2.91 -13.34 -0.82
N VAL A 250 2.03 -12.84 -1.69
CA VAL A 250 2.23 -11.57 -2.43
C VAL A 250 2.29 -10.37 -1.48
N VAL A 251 1.44 -10.34 -0.45
CA VAL A 251 1.49 -9.28 0.59
C VAL A 251 2.83 -9.30 1.33
N VAL A 252 3.29 -10.47 1.76
CA VAL A 252 4.59 -10.64 2.42
C VAL A 252 5.73 -10.21 1.49
N LEU A 253 5.67 -10.59 0.21
CA LEU A 253 6.63 -10.14 -0.80
C LEU A 253 6.65 -8.61 -0.89
N GLY A 254 5.50 -7.93 -0.89
CA GLY A 254 5.42 -6.47 -0.88
C GLY A 254 6.09 -5.83 0.33
N VAL A 255 5.91 -6.41 1.53
CA VAL A 255 6.61 -5.97 2.75
C VAL A 255 8.12 -6.17 2.62
N LEU A 256 8.58 -7.31 2.10
CA LEU A 256 10.01 -7.57 1.88
C LEU A 256 10.62 -6.59 0.87
N VAL A 257 9.94 -6.32 -0.25
CA VAL A 257 10.37 -5.32 -1.23
C VAL A 257 10.42 -3.93 -0.59
N THR A 258 9.42 -3.57 0.21
CA THR A 258 9.41 -2.29 0.94
C THR A 258 10.66 -2.12 1.80
N LEU A 259 11.04 -3.16 2.56
CA LEU A 259 12.25 -3.13 3.39
C LEU A 259 13.52 -3.07 2.54
N ALA A 260 13.61 -3.85 1.46
CA ALA A 260 14.75 -3.86 0.55
C ALA A 260 14.96 -2.50 -0.14
N VAL A 261 13.89 -1.88 -0.63
CA VAL A 261 13.94 -0.56 -1.28
C VAL A 261 14.22 0.54 -0.25
N SER A 262 13.67 0.44 0.96
CA SER A 262 14.00 1.37 2.06
C SER A 262 15.49 1.35 2.38
N TRP A 263 16.08 0.14 2.43
CA TRP A 263 17.52 -0.05 2.60
C TRP A 263 18.32 0.51 1.43
N ALA A 264 17.92 0.22 0.19
CA ALA A 264 18.61 0.73 -0.99
C ALA A 264 18.59 2.27 -1.04
N LEU A 265 17.43 2.88 -0.80
CA LEU A 265 17.25 4.33 -0.79
C LEU A 265 18.04 5.00 0.34
N SER A 266 18.06 4.40 1.54
CA SER A 266 18.79 4.95 2.68
C SER A 266 20.31 4.95 2.47
N LYS A 267 20.84 4.03 1.66
CA LYS A 267 22.28 3.95 1.33
C LYS A 267 22.68 4.77 0.10
N THR A 268 21.76 4.99 -0.84
CA THR A 268 22.05 5.62 -2.14
C THR A 268 21.61 7.08 -2.19
N LEU A 269 20.33 7.33 -2.49
CA LEU A 269 19.76 8.62 -2.84
C LEU A 269 19.49 9.51 -1.61
N LEU A 270 19.22 8.89 -0.47
CA LEU A 270 18.82 9.54 0.77
C LEU A 270 19.84 9.21 1.86
N LYS A 271 21.04 9.77 1.78
CA LYS A 271 22.10 9.64 2.80
C LYS A 271 21.86 10.63 3.95
N GLY A 272 22.13 10.22 5.19
CA GLY A 272 21.98 11.10 6.36
C GLY A 272 22.17 10.36 7.69
N VAL A 273 22.09 11.11 8.79
CA VAL A 273 22.15 10.55 10.16
C VAL A 273 20.80 9.91 10.50
N PRO A 274 20.76 8.67 11.01
CA PRO A 274 19.50 8.04 11.47
C PRO A 274 18.93 8.82 12.66
N SER A 275 17.60 8.96 12.73
CA SER A 275 16.94 9.60 13.86
C SER A 275 16.86 8.67 15.08
N THR A 276 16.84 9.24 16.28
CA THR A 276 16.66 8.46 17.52
C THR A 276 15.17 8.18 17.70
N PHE A 277 14.80 6.91 17.71
CA PHE A 277 13.41 6.50 17.95
C PHE A 277 13.13 6.42 19.46
N THR A 278 12.41 7.40 20.00
CA THR A 278 11.79 7.32 21.33
C THR A 278 10.29 7.13 21.15
N LEU A 279 9.81 5.88 21.22
CA LEU A 279 8.39 5.57 21.19
C LEU A 279 7.83 5.51 22.60
N GLU A 280 7.08 6.54 23.00
CA GLU A 280 6.22 6.44 24.18
C GLU A 280 5.04 5.53 23.83
N LEU A 281 4.95 4.37 24.48
CA LEU A 281 3.81 3.46 24.31
C LEU A 281 2.57 4.09 24.97
N PRO A 282 1.51 4.46 24.22
CA PRO A 282 0.33 5.08 24.81
C PRO A 282 -0.45 4.04 25.63
N PRO A 283 -1.10 4.40 26.75
CA PRO A 283 -1.95 3.48 27.51
C PRO A 283 -3.15 3.02 26.68
N TYR A 284 -3.66 1.81 26.92
CA TYR A 284 -4.90 1.33 26.30
C TYR A 284 -6.07 2.23 26.69
N ARG A 285 -6.82 2.74 25.70
CA ARG A 285 -7.99 3.60 25.92
C ARG A 285 -9.11 3.17 24.98
N ILE A 286 -10.34 3.14 25.48
CA ILE A 286 -11.51 2.84 24.65
C ILE A 286 -11.83 4.10 23.82
N PRO A 287 -11.79 4.03 22.47
CA PRO A 287 -12.09 5.17 21.62
C PRO A 287 -13.55 5.61 21.70
N LYS A 288 -13.80 6.89 21.46
CA LYS A 288 -15.15 7.44 21.29
C LYS A 288 -15.64 7.14 19.86
N ILE A 289 -16.51 6.14 19.71
CA ILE A 289 -16.95 5.60 18.40
C ILE A 289 -17.57 6.67 17.48
N GLY A 290 -18.41 7.57 18.01
CA GLY A 290 -19.10 8.60 17.20
C GLY A 290 -18.15 9.57 16.49
N PRO A 291 -17.34 10.35 17.23
CA PRO A 291 -16.34 11.24 16.62
C PRO A 291 -15.34 10.51 15.72
N LEU A 292 -15.00 9.26 16.07
CA LEU A 292 -14.09 8.42 15.27
C LEU A 292 -14.68 8.12 13.89
N LEU A 293 -15.94 7.68 13.81
CA LEU A 293 -16.61 7.40 12.54
C LEU A 293 -16.72 8.64 11.66
N ILE A 294 -17.19 9.75 12.23
CA ILE A 294 -17.38 11.02 11.51
C ILE A 294 -16.05 11.51 10.93
N ARG A 295 -15.01 11.57 11.78
CA ARG A 295 -13.69 12.05 11.38
C ARG A 295 -13.04 11.14 10.33
N SER A 296 -13.18 9.84 10.50
CA SER A 296 -12.57 8.86 9.59
C SER A 296 -13.22 8.91 8.21
N VAL A 297 -14.55 8.96 8.13
CA VAL A 297 -15.26 9.00 6.84
C VAL A 297 -15.10 10.37 6.16
N LEU A 298 -15.28 11.48 6.88
CA LEU A 298 -15.23 12.81 6.28
C LEU A 298 -13.80 13.24 5.93
N ASP A 299 -12.84 13.13 6.87
CA ASP A 299 -11.50 13.68 6.65
C ASP A 299 -10.62 12.74 5.81
N ARG A 300 -10.81 11.41 5.92
CA ARG A 300 -9.94 10.42 5.23
C ARG A 300 -10.59 9.86 3.97
N THR A 301 -11.87 9.48 4.00
CA THR A 301 -12.52 8.85 2.83
C THR A 301 -12.93 9.88 1.78
N LEU A 302 -13.72 10.89 2.14
CA LEU A 302 -14.29 11.83 1.17
C LEU A 302 -13.22 12.67 0.45
N PHE A 303 -12.21 13.14 1.18
CA PHE A 303 -11.12 13.95 0.60
C PHE A 303 -10.28 13.16 -0.41
N VAL A 304 -10.02 11.88 -0.14
CA VAL A 304 -9.30 11.00 -1.07
C VAL A 304 -10.18 10.66 -2.27
N LEU A 305 -11.48 10.42 -2.05
CA LEU A 305 -12.45 10.18 -3.12
C LEU A 305 -12.52 11.36 -4.09
N MET A 306 -12.57 12.59 -3.60
CA MET A 306 -12.62 13.78 -4.47
C MET A 306 -11.40 13.86 -5.41
N ARG A 307 -10.21 13.50 -4.92
CA ARG A 307 -9.00 13.44 -5.76
C ARG A 307 -9.10 12.34 -6.81
N ALA A 308 -9.66 11.17 -6.45
CA ALA A 308 -9.89 10.08 -7.39
C ALA A 308 -10.89 10.48 -8.49
N VAL A 309 -12.00 11.11 -8.13
CA VAL A 309 -13.03 11.57 -9.07
C VAL A 309 -12.48 12.55 -10.10
N VAL A 310 -11.68 13.54 -9.68
CA VAL A 310 -11.09 14.56 -10.56
C VAL A 310 -10.17 13.93 -11.62
N VAL A 311 -9.55 12.78 -11.33
CA VAL A 311 -8.67 12.10 -12.29
C VAL A 311 -9.39 10.99 -13.07
N ALA A 312 -10.32 10.28 -12.44
CA ALA A 312 -11.06 9.18 -13.07
C ALA A 312 -11.97 9.66 -14.21
N ALA A 313 -12.65 10.79 -14.04
CA ALA A 313 -13.54 11.37 -15.04
C ALA A 313 -12.85 11.64 -16.40
N PRO A 314 -11.77 12.45 -16.48
CA PRO A 314 -11.10 12.70 -17.76
C PRO A 314 -10.44 11.44 -18.33
N ALA A 315 -9.94 10.55 -17.48
CA ALA A 315 -9.33 9.31 -17.96
C ALA A 315 -10.35 8.30 -18.52
N GLY A 316 -11.56 8.24 -17.96
CA GLY A 316 -12.66 7.47 -18.53
C GLY A 316 -13.06 7.99 -19.91
N ALA A 317 -13.11 9.32 -20.08
CA ALA A 317 -13.33 9.95 -21.38
C ALA A 317 -12.22 9.59 -22.39
N ILE A 318 -10.95 9.71 -22.01
CA ILE A 318 -9.80 9.35 -22.85
C ILE A 318 -9.85 7.87 -23.24
N THR A 319 -10.12 6.99 -22.28
CA THR A 319 -10.23 5.53 -22.52
C THR A 319 -11.32 5.22 -23.53
N TRP A 320 -12.50 5.87 -23.41
CA TRP A 320 -13.58 5.73 -24.38
C TRP A 320 -13.18 6.22 -25.77
N ILE A 321 -12.51 7.37 -25.86
CA ILE A 321 -12.03 7.93 -27.14
C ILE A 321 -11.07 6.95 -27.82
N LEU A 322 -10.08 6.43 -27.10
CA LEU A 322 -9.10 5.48 -27.64
C LEU A 322 -9.74 4.18 -28.12
N ALA A 323 -10.77 3.71 -27.44
CA ALA A 323 -11.44 2.46 -27.77
C ALA A 323 -12.43 2.58 -28.95
N ASN A 324 -13.10 3.72 -29.10
CA ASN A 324 -14.15 3.90 -30.10
C ASN A 324 -13.68 4.60 -31.36
N LEU A 325 -12.62 5.42 -31.30
CA LEU A 325 -12.01 5.96 -32.51
C LEU A 325 -11.24 4.87 -33.23
N ARG A 326 -11.58 4.66 -34.51
CA ARG A 326 -10.97 3.68 -35.38
C ARG A 326 -10.09 4.35 -36.42
N VAL A 327 -8.95 3.72 -36.69
CA VAL A 327 -8.03 4.08 -37.78
C VAL A 327 -7.89 2.83 -38.63
N GLY A 328 -8.59 2.81 -39.77
CA GLY A 328 -8.84 1.59 -40.54
C GLY A 328 -9.80 0.65 -39.80
N ASP A 329 -9.47 -0.63 -39.74
CA ASP A 329 -10.30 -1.66 -39.09
C ASP A 329 -10.10 -1.76 -37.57
N LEU A 330 -9.01 -1.17 -37.05
CA LEU A 330 -8.60 -1.27 -35.65
C LEU A 330 -8.89 0.03 -34.88
N SER A 331 -9.19 -0.11 -33.58
CA SER A 331 -9.26 1.04 -32.68
C SER A 331 -7.87 1.63 -32.41
N ILE A 332 -7.79 2.91 -32.04
CA ILE A 332 -6.53 3.53 -31.60
C ILE A 332 -5.94 2.74 -30.41
N LEU A 333 -6.80 2.25 -29.51
CA LEU A 333 -6.41 1.38 -28.40
C LEU A 333 -5.67 0.12 -28.91
N ALA A 334 -6.19 -0.56 -29.92
CA ALA A 334 -5.56 -1.76 -30.48
C ALA A 334 -4.22 -1.44 -31.16
N HIS A 335 -4.10 -0.30 -31.85
CA HIS A 335 -2.83 0.15 -32.42
C HIS A 335 -1.78 0.42 -31.34
N LEU A 336 -2.16 1.10 -30.25
CA LEU A 336 -1.27 1.37 -29.12
C LEU A 336 -0.86 0.08 -28.40
N ALA A 337 -1.79 -0.87 -28.23
CA ALA A 337 -1.49 -2.18 -27.66
C ALA A 337 -0.51 -2.96 -28.56
N GLY A 338 -0.71 -2.92 -29.88
CA GLY A 338 0.21 -3.51 -30.85
C GLY A 338 1.63 -2.92 -30.77
N TRP A 339 1.74 -1.59 -30.59
CA TRP A 339 3.03 -0.93 -30.39
C TRP A 339 3.73 -1.36 -29.08
N LEU A 340 2.95 -1.56 -28.01
CA LEU A 340 3.45 -2.03 -26.72
C LEU A 340 3.71 -3.54 -26.67
N GLN A 341 3.26 -4.30 -27.67
CA GLN A 341 3.30 -5.77 -27.66
C GLN A 341 4.71 -6.33 -27.45
N GLY A 342 5.70 -5.77 -28.14
CA GLY A 342 7.09 -6.21 -28.03
C GLY A 342 7.65 -6.01 -26.60
N PHE A 343 7.34 -4.87 -25.98
CA PHE A 343 7.72 -4.60 -24.60
C PHE A 343 6.97 -5.52 -23.62
N GLY A 344 5.66 -5.67 -23.79
CA GLY A 344 4.85 -6.59 -22.99
C GLY A 344 5.42 -8.00 -23.01
N HIS A 345 5.71 -8.54 -24.20
CA HIS A 345 6.30 -9.87 -24.35
C HIS A 345 7.68 -10.00 -23.70
N ALA A 346 8.49 -8.93 -23.67
CA ALA A 346 9.80 -8.96 -23.01
C ALA A 346 9.68 -9.19 -21.49
N ILE A 347 8.64 -8.62 -20.86
CA ILE A 347 8.36 -8.76 -19.43
C ILE A 347 7.35 -9.89 -19.11
N GLY A 348 7.01 -10.71 -20.10
CA GLY A 348 6.09 -11.85 -19.96
C GLY A 348 4.63 -11.45 -19.75
N LEU A 349 4.27 -10.27 -20.24
CA LEU A 349 2.91 -9.76 -20.38
C LEU A 349 2.58 -9.60 -21.88
N ASP A 350 1.49 -8.92 -22.21
CA ASP A 350 1.15 -8.49 -23.56
C ASP A 350 0.92 -6.98 -23.61
N GLY A 351 0.78 -6.44 -24.83
CA GLY A 351 0.60 -5.02 -25.05
C GLY A 351 -0.72 -4.47 -24.50
N PHE A 352 -1.77 -5.30 -24.44
CA PHE A 352 -3.05 -4.92 -23.85
C PHE A 352 -2.95 -4.78 -22.33
N ILE A 353 -2.24 -5.68 -21.64
CA ILE A 353 -1.97 -5.58 -20.20
C ILE A 353 -1.21 -4.30 -19.89
N VAL A 354 -0.10 -4.04 -20.62
CA VAL A 354 0.71 -2.84 -20.39
C VAL A 354 -0.12 -1.58 -20.62
N LEU A 355 -0.90 -1.53 -21.70
CA LEU A 355 -1.79 -0.42 -21.98
C LEU A 355 -2.88 -0.26 -20.91
N ALA A 356 -3.45 -1.37 -20.42
CA ALA A 356 -4.46 -1.36 -19.37
C ALA A 356 -3.92 -0.77 -18.05
N PHE A 357 -2.66 -1.04 -17.69
CA PHE A 357 -2.03 -0.37 -16.54
C PHE A 357 -1.85 1.13 -16.79
N ILE A 358 -1.43 1.54 -17.99
CA ILE A 358 -1.26 2.96 -18.33
C ILE A 358 -2.59 3.71 -18.26
N LEU A 359 -3.65 3.15 -18.87
CA LEU A 359 -5.00 3.73 -18.83
C LEU A 359 -5.65 3.61 -17.45
N GLY A 360 -5.27 2.60 -16.67
CA GLY A 360 -5.66 2.40 -15.28
C GLY A 360 -4.90 3.26 -14.27
N LEU A 361 -4.02 4.17 -14.71
CA LEU A 361 -3.32 5.11 -13.82
C LEU A 361 -4.24 5.89 -12.85
N PRO A 362 -5.48 6.32 -13.20
CA PRO A 362 -6.38 6.96 -12.24
C PRO A 362 -6.71 6.10 -11.02
N ALA A 363 -6.91 4.80 -11.24
CA ALA A 363 -7.48 3.86 -10.29
C ALA A 363 -7.04 2.43 -10.65
N ASN A 364 -6.39 1.72 -9.73
CA ASN A 364 -5.83 0.41 -10.07
C ASN A 364 -6.91 -0.66 -10.26
N GLU A 365 -8.10 -0.44 -9.69
CA GLU A 365 -9.25 -1.32 -9.82
C GLU A 365 -9.86 -1.35 -11.23
N ILE A 366 -9.63 -0.35 -12.08
CA ILE A 366 -10.15 -0.33 -13.46
C ILE A 366 -9.24 -1.06 -14.46
N VAL A 367 -8.06 -1.55 -14.04
CA VAL A 367 -7.11 -2.23 -14.93
C VAL A 367 -7.74 -3.48 -15.56
N ILE A 368 -8.36 -4.35 -14.76
CA ILE A 368 -9.01 -5.58 -15.26
C ILE A 368 -10.22 -5.24 -16.16
N PRO A 369 -11.13 -4.33 -15.77
CA PRO A 369 -12.21 -3.90 -16.65
C PRO A 369 -11.76 -3.31 -18.00
N ILE A 370 -10.70 -2.51 -18.03
CA ILE A 370 -10.11 -1.99 -19.28
C ILE A 370 -9.52 -3.13 -20.12
N LEU A 371 -8.85 -4.09 -19.47
CA LEU A 371 -8.27 -5.24 -20.15
C LEU A 371 -9.35 -6.13 -20.80
N ILE A 372 -10.44 -6.43 -20.07
CA ILE A 372 -11.59 -7.19 -20.59
C ILE A 372 -12.20 -6.47 -21.80
N MET A 373 -12.48 -5.17 -21.64
CA MET A 373 -13.00 -4.31 -22.71
C MET A 373 -12.08 -4.34 -23.95
N SER A 374 -10.76 -4.33 -23.75
CA SER A 374 -9.77 -4.35 -24.82
C SER A 374 -9.76 -5.68 -25.57
N TYR A 375 -9.77 -6.81 -24.85
CA TYR A 375 -9.82 -8.14 -25.49
C TYR A 375 -11.13 -8.43 -26.21
N LEU A 376 -12.24 -7.89 -25.71
CA LEU A 376 -13.55 -8.05 -26.33
C LEU A 376 -13.84 -7.00 -27.41
N ALA A 377 -12.89 -6.09 -27.68
CA ALA A 377 -13.03 -4.95 -28.59
C ALA A 377 -14.30 -4.11 -28.31
N GLN A 378 -14.65 -3.95 -27.03
CA GLN A 378 -15.81 -3.19 -26.58
C GLN A 378 -15.48 -1.71 -26.42
N GLY A 379 -16.50 -0.86 -26.58
CA GLY A 379 -16.35 0.60 -26.50
C GLY A 379 -16.44 1.18 -25.09
N MET A 380 -16.72 0.37 -24.07
CA MET A 380 -16.97 0.85 -22.70
C MET A 380 -16.47 -0.14 -21.65
N ILE A 381 -16.02 0.40 -20.51
CA ILE A 381 -15.48 -0.37 -19.38
C ILE A 381 -16.53 -1.36 -18.89
N MET A 382 -16.16 -2.62 -18.65
CA MET A 382 -17.08 -3.66 -18.21
C MET A 382 -16.37 -4.70 -17.35
N GLU A 383 -17.15 -5.47 -16.61
CA GLU A 383 -16.70 -6.65 -15.88
C GLU A 383 -17.48 -7.87 -16.35
N LEU A 384 -16.91 -9.04 -16.13
CA LEU A 384 -17.56 -10.32 -16.43
C LEU A 384 -18.21 -10.85 -15.15
N ASP A 385 -19.39 -11.46 -15.30
CA ASP A 385 -20.17 -11.96 -14.16
C ASP A 385 -19.57 -13.22 -13.51
N SER A 386 -18.59 -13.87 -14.16
CA SER A 386 -17.95 -15.08 -13.63
C SER A 386 -16.44 -15.12 -13.84
N ILE A 387 -15.75 -15.69 -12.85
CA ILE A 387 -14.30 -15.94 -12.89
C ILE A 387 -13.95 -16.94 -13.99
N ASP A 388 -14.84 -17.90 -14.28
CA ASP A 388 -14.63 -18.88 -15.35
C ASP A 388 -14.67 -18.22 -16.73
N ALA A 389 -15.63 -17.32 -16.99
CA ALA A 389 -15.67 -16.56 -18.24
C ALA A 389 -14.42 -15.69 -18.41
N LEU A 390 -13.94 -15.09 -17.30
CA LEU A 390 -12.69 -14.35 -17.32
C LEU A 390 -11.51 -15.27 -17.63
N ARG A 391 -11.39 -16.42 -16.98
CA ARG A 391 -10.32 -17.39 -17.24
C ARG A 391 -10.31 -17.82 -18.70
N GLU A 392 -11.47 -18.16 -19.27
CA GLU A 392 -11.59 -18.55 -20.68
C GLU A 392 -11.14 -17.43 -21.62
N LEU A 393 -11.55 -16.19 -21.35
CA LEU A 393 -11.13 -15.02 -22.13
C LEU A 393 -9.60 -14.86 -22.09
N LEU A 394 -8.99 -14.95 -20.91
CA LEU A 394 -7.54 -14.78 -20.74
C LEU A 394 -6.76 -15.90 -21.45
N VAL A 395 -7.13 -17.15 -21.25
CA VAL A 395 -6.48 -18.31 -21.89
C VAL A 395 -6.61 -18.25 -23.41
N LYS A 396 -7.79 -17.84 -23.93
CA LYS A 396 -8.01 -17.65 -25.38
C LYS A 396 -7.10 -16.57 -25.97
N ASN A 397 -6.71 -15.57 -25.18
CA ASN A 397 -5.76 -14.54 -25.57
C ASN A 397 -4.29 -14.93 -25.27
N GLY A 398 -4.01 -16.21 -25.03
CA GLY A 398 -2.65 -16.73 -24.88
C GLY A 398 -2.06 -16.57 -23.49
N TRP A 399 -2.88 -16.31 -22.46
CA TRP A 399 -2.37 -16.20 -21.10
C TRP A 399 -1.87 -17.55 -20.58
N THR A 400 -0.64 -17.54 -20.10
CA THR A 400 0.00 -18.68 -19.44
C THR A 400 0.03 -18.47 -17.93
N TRP A 401 0.41 -19.49 -17.16
CA TRP A 401 0.66 -19.34 -15.73
C TRP A 401 1.71 -18.23 -15.45
N LEU A 402 2.70 -18.07 -16.34
CA LEU A 402 3.71 -17.02 -16.26
C LEU A 402 3.10 -15.63 -16.43
N THR A 403 2.20 -15.46 -17.41
CA THR A 403 1.49 -14.18 -17.64
C THR A 403 0.69 -13.78 -16.42
N VAL A 404 -0.02 -14.73 -15.80
CA VAL A 404 -0.82 -14.47 -14.59
C VAL A 404 0.08 -14.12 -13.41
N LEU A 405 1.19 -14.86 -13.21
CA LEU A 405 2.17 -14.55 -12.16
C LEU A 405 2.77 -13.15 -12.34
N ASN A 406 3.21 -12.82 -13.56
CA ASN A 406 3.74 -11.50 -13.88
C ASN A 406 2.68 -10.41 -13.71
N MET A 407 1.41 -10.68 -14.04
CA MET A 407 0.30 -9.75 -13.80
C MET A 407 0.14 -9.45 -12.30
N MET A 408 0.23 -10.47 -11.44
CA MET A 408 0.18 -10.30 -9.98
C MET A 408 1.37 -9.49 -9.45
N LEU A 409 2.58 -9.84 -9.89
CA LEU A 409 3.82 -9.16 -9.46
C LEU A 409 3.89 -7.72 -9.97
N PHE A 410 3.52 -7.49 -11.23
CA PHE A 410 3.46 -6.15 -11.80
C PHE A 410 2.36 -5.32 -11.12
N SER A 411 1.19 -5.89 -10.83
CA SER A 411 0.15 -5.23 -10.03
C SER A 411 0.64 -4.83 -8.64
N LEU A 412 1.49 -5.63 -8.00
CA LEU A 412 2.11 -5.27 -6.71
C LEU A 412 3.18 -4.16 -6.85
N LEU A 413 4.02 -4.23 -7.87
CA LEU A 413 5.27 -3.46 -7.96
C LEU A 413 5.19 -2.23 -8.87
N HIS A 414 4.14 -2.06 -9.70
CA HIS A 414 4.02 -0.91 -10.61
C HIS A 414 3.77 0.41 -9.87
N PHE A 415 3.82 1.50 -10.65
CA PHE A 415 3.57 2.87 -10.19
C PHE A 415 2.29 3.03 -9.33
N PRO A 416 2.27 3.98 -8.40
CA PRO A 416 1.06 4.31 -7.66
C PRO A 416 -0.01 4.96 -8.54
N CYS A 417 -1.28 4.83 -8.15
CA CYS A 417 -2.38 5.50 -8.84
C CYS A 417 -2.24 7.03 -8.77
N ALA A 418 -2.93 7.73 -9.67
CA ALA A 418 -2.84 9.18 -9.81
C ALA A 418 -3.15 9.92 -8.52
N THR A 419 -4.17 9.48 -7.78
CA THR A 419 -4.54 10.04 -6.47
C THR A 419 -3.37 9.99 -5.49
N THR A 420 -2.61 8.90 -5.51
CA THR A 420 -1.42 8.71 -4.70
C THR A 420 -0.29 9.62 -5.18
N LEU A 421 -0.02 9.69 -6.50
CA LEU A 421 0.99 10.60 -7.08
C LEU A 421 0.72 12.08 -6.77
N LEU A 422 -0.54 12.53 -6.91
CA LEU A 422 -0.97 13.88 -6.54
C LEU A 422 -0.76 14.15 -5.05
N THR A 423 -0.97 13.13 -4.22
CA THR A 423 -0.74 13.23 -2.78
C THR A 423 0.76 13.34 -2.47
N ILE A 424 1.62 12.55 -3.13
CA ILE A 424 3.09 12.67 -3.01
C ILE A 424 3.53 14.06 -3.42
N GLY A 425 3.03 14.59 -4.54
CA GLY A 425 3.37 15.95 -4.99
C GLY A 425 3.00 17.01 -3.95
N LYS A 426 1.84 16.88 -3.30
CA LYS A 426 1.41 17.80 -2.23
C LYS A 426 2.18 17.62 -0.93
N GLU A 427 2.58 16.42 -0.54
CA GLU A 427 3.34 16.20 0.70
C GLU A 427 4.83 16.54 0.55
N THR A 428 5.40 16.33 -0.65
CA THR A 428 6.83 16.58 -0.91
C THR A 428 7.10 17.96 -1.49
N GLN A 429 6.07 18.65 -2.02
CA GLN A 429 6.17 19.95 -2.69
C GLN A 429 7.23 19.98 -3.80
N SER A 430 7.48 18.83 -4.45
CA SER A 430 8.53 18.68 -5.46
C SER A 430 8.14 17.68 -6.53
N PRO A 431 8.10 18.10 -7.82
CA PRO A 431 7.76 17.20 -8.93
C PRO A 431 8.81 16.09 -9.10
N LYS A 432 10.07 16.35 -8.71
CA LYS A 432 11.14 15.35 -8.75
C LYS A 432 10.78 14.10 -7.95
N TRP A 433 10.24 14.29 -6.74
CA TRP A 433 9.88 13.16 -5.88
C TRP A 433 8.62 12.45 -6.36
N THR A 434 7.65 13.16 -6.95
CA THR A 434 6.49 12.55 -7.60
C THR A 434 6.88 11.67 -8.78
N VAL A 435 7.79 12.14 -9.64
CA VAL A 435 8.28 11.35 -10.79
C VAL A 435 9.07 10.15 -10.31
N LEU A 436 9.97 10.31 -9.33
CA LEU A 436 10.71 9.19 -8.75
C LEU A 436 9.78 8.17 -8.08
N ALA A 437 8.69 8.60 -7.45
CA ALA A 437 7.69 7.70 -6.88
C ALA A 437 6.95 6.85 -7.92
N ALA A 438 6.86 7.32 -9.17
CA ALA A 438 6.35 6.52 -10.28
C ALA A 438 7.45 5.61 -10.87
N LEU A 439 8.64 6.16 -11.10
CA LEU A 439 9.72 5.45 -11.79
C LEU A 439 10.36 4.34 -10.96
N ILE A 440 10.55 4.54 -9.65
CA ILE A 440 11.21 3.53 -8.79
C ILE A 440 10.40 2.23 -8.76
N PRO A 441 9.09 2.22 -8.41
CA PRO A 441 8.30 1.00 -8.44
C PRO A 441 8.21 0.42 -9.85
N THR A 442 7.93 1.24 -10.86
CA THR A 442 7.82 0.77 -12.27
C THR A 442 9.10 0.08 -12.73
N GLY A 443 10.27 0.67 -12.46
CA GLY A 443 11.55 0.07 -12.79
C GLY A 443 11.75 -1.27 -12.09
N ILE A 444 11.42 -1.36 -10.80
CA ILE A 444 11.49 -2.62 -10.04
C ILE A 444 10.53 -3.67 -10.60
N GLY A 445 9.27 -3.31 -10.86
CA GLY A 445 8.27 -4.20 -11.44
C GLY A 445 8.70 -4.73 -12.81
N VAL A 446 9.20 -3.85 -13.69
CA VAL A 446 9.74 -4.25 -15.00
C VAL A 446 10.93 -5.18 -14.85
N MET A 447 11.90 -4.86 -13.98
CA MET A 447 13.07 -5.71 -13.75
C MET A 447 12.71 -7.08 -13.19
N VAL A 448 11.77 -7.15 -12.24
CA VAL A 448 11.31 -8.42 -11.65
C VAL A 448 10.58 -9.27 -12.69
N CYS A 449 9.61 -8.71 -13.41
CA CYS A 449 8.86 -9.44 -14.43
C CYS A 449 9.75 -9.86 -15.60
N PHE A 450 10.66 -8.98 -16.06
CA PHE A 450 11.66 -9.32 -17.06
C PHE A 450 12.54 -10.48 -16.60
N GLY A 451 13.13 -10.38 -15.41
CA GLY A 451 14.01 -11.42 -14.85
C GLY A 451 13.33 -12.79 -14.76
N ILE A 452 12.11 -12.83 -14.21
CA ILE A 452 11.33 -14.07 -14.11
C ILE A 452 11.02 -14.63 -15.50
N THR A 453 10.60 -13.78 -16.43
CA THR A 453 10.28 -14.20 -17.80
C THR A 453 11.48 -14.80 -18.51
N GLN A 454 12.65 -14.17 -18.42
CA GLN A 454 13.86 -14.69 -19.06
C GLN A 454 14.31 -16.01 -18.43
N ILE A 455 14.23 -16.14 -17.10
CA ILE A 455 14.57 -17.39 -16.41
C ILE A 455 13.63 -18.53 -16.86
N VAL A 456 12.32 -18.27 -16.87
CA VAL A 456 11.31 -19.28 -17.23
C VAL A 456 11.45 -19.71 -18.69
N ARG A 457 11.71 -18.77 -19.61
CA ARG A 457 12.00 -19.07 -21.02
C ARG A 457 13.31 -19.83 -21.20
N ALA A 458 14.36 -19.47 -20.47
CA ALA A 458 15.65 -20.17 -20.52
C ALA A 458 15.54 -21.62 -20.01
N LEU A 459 14.63 -21.88 -19.07
CA LEU A 459 14.33 -23.21 -18.56
C LEU A 459 13.31 -23.99 -19.43
N GLY A 460 12.74 -23.37 -20.47
CA GLY A 460 11.75 -24.01 -21.35
C GLY A 460 10.44 -24.41 -20.65
N LEU A 461 10.07 -23.68 -19.59
CA LEU A 461 8.87 -23.98 -18.78
C LEU A 461 7.58 -23.35 -19.35
N VAL A 462 7.69 -22.56 -20.41
CA VAL A 462 6.61 -21.94 -21.19
C VAL A 462 7.02 -21.83 -22.65
#